data_AF-A0A6G0WSS3-F1
#
_entry.id   AF-A0A6G0WSS3-F1
#
_cell.length_a   1.000
_cell.length_b   1.000
_cell.length_c   1.000
_cell.angle_alpha   90.00
_cell.angle_beta   90.00
_cell.angle_gamma   90.00
#
_symmetry.space_group_name_H-M   'P 1'
#
loop_
_entity.id
_entity.type
_entity.pdbx_description
1 polymer ?
#
loop_
_entity_poly.entity_id
_entity_poly.type
_entity_poly.pdbx_seq_one_letter_code
_entity_poly.pdbx_strand_id
1 'polypeptide(L)'
;MSTYEKTLIPPLNFSMVDSGVYRSGFPNKKNHAFLQQLGLRSVLYLCHQEHRPENLVFFQENGIQIFQVPIDGNKEPFLGINPDAMINALRHLLDVRNHPILVHCTKGTHRTGCVIGCLRKIQHWSLTSIIDEYCRFAGPRMRLLDQQFIEFFSPMIEYDDTHAPRWLY
;
A
#
# COMPACT_ATOMS: atom_id res chain seq x y z
N MET A 1 -4.50 11.91 -38.27
CA MET A 1 -4.09 12.49 -36.97
C MET A 1 -3.36 11.39 -36.21
N SER A 2 -2.04 11.55 -36.01
CA SER A 2 -1.20 10.52 -35.36
C SER A 2 -1.68 10.33 -33.92
N THR A 3 -2.31 9.18 -33.65
CA THR A 3 -2.62 8.70 -32.30
C THR A 3 -1.31 8.34 -31.62
N TYR A 4 -0.59 9.34 -31.11
CA TYR A 4 0.45 9.08 -30.13
C TYR A 4 -0.23 8.51 -28.89
N GLU A 5 -0.14 7.20 -28.71
CA GLU A 5 -0.54 6.55 -27.46
C GLU A 5 0.15 7.30 -26.30
N LYS A 6 -0.66 7.90 -25.43
CA LYS A 6 -0.18 8.63 -24.27
C LYS A 6 0.65 7.67 -23.42
N THR A 7 1.97 7.89 -23.36
CA THR A 7 2.89 7.01 -22.62
C THR A 7 2.41 6.87 -21.18
N LEU A 8 2.08 5.65 -20.79
CA LEU A 8 1.64 5.34 -19.43
C LEU A 8 2.87 5.10 -18.55
N ILE A 9 3.02 5.92 -17.51
CA ILE A 9 4.18 5.86 -16.62
C ILE A 9 3.68 5.40 -15.25
N PRO A 10 3.96 4.16 -14.81
CA PRO A 10 3.59 3.73 -13.47
C PRO A 10 4.35 4.54 -12.41
N PRO A 11 3.78 4.73 -11.21
CA PRO A 11 4.51 5.34 -10.10
C PRO A 11 5.74 4.52 -9.70
N LEU A 12 6.66 5.14 -8.97
CA LEU A 12 7.84 4.47 -8.42
C LEU A 12 7.41 3.20 -7.64
N ASN A 13 8.14 2.09 -7.78
CA ASN A 13 7.88 0.84 -7.05
C ASN A 13 6.42 0.33 -7.19
N PHE A 14 5.76 0.62 -8.31
CA PHE A 14 4.43 0.12 -8.59
C PHE A 14 4.44 -1.41 -8.79
N SER A 15 3.50 -2.11 -8.17
CA SER A 15 3.22 -3.53 -8.44
C SER A 15 1.79 -3.86 -8.02
N MET A 16 1.23 -4.89 -8.63
CA MET A 16 0.07 -5.59 -8.06
C MET A 16 0.55 -6.41 -6.85
N VAL A 17 -0.20 -6.37 -5.76
CA VAL A 17 -0.01 -7.20 -4.57
C VAL A 17 -0.91 -8.42 -4.69
N ASP A 18 -2.20 -8.17 -4.93
CA ASP A 18 -3.24 -9.16 -5.19
C ASP A 18 -4.30 -8.57 -6.11
N SER A 19 -5.26 -9.40 -6.52
CA SER A 19 -6.41 -8.92 -7.30
C SER A 19 -7.12 -7.79 -6.56
N GLY A 20 -7.14 -6.59 -7.17
CA GLY A 20 -7.74 -5.39 -6.58
C GLY A 20 -6.84 -4.63 -5.59
N VAL A 21 -5.64 -5.11 -5.27
CA VAL A 21 -4.72 -4.43 -4.34
C VAL A 21 -3.40 -4.12 -5.05
N TYR A 22 -3.06 -2.85 -5.11
CA TYR A 22 -1.83 -2.35 -5.71
C TYR A 22 -0.94 -1.68 -4.66
N ARG A 23 0.36 -1.66 -4.91
CA ARG A 23 1.33 -0.91 -4.11
C ARG A 23 2.09 0.08 -4.98
N SER A 24 2.53 1.20 -4.40
CA SER A 24 3.53 2.07 -5.03
C SER A 24 4.24 3.00 -4.03
N GLY A 25 5.21 3.76 -4.54
CA GLY A 25 5.66 5.02 -3.97
C GLY A 25 4.70 6.17 -4.29
N PHE A 26 5.10 7.38 -3.91
CA PHE A 26 4.24 8.55 -3.99
C PHE A 26 3.89 8.91 -5.44
N PRO A 27 2.61 8.92 -5.83
CA PRO A 27 2.20 9.30 -7.17
C PRO A 27 2.56 10.75 -7.53
N ASN A 28 2.89 10.99 -8.79
CA ASN A 28 3.01 12.33 -9.36
C ASN A 28 2.11 12.49 -10.59
N LYS A 29 1.99 13.73 -11.08
CA LYS A 29 1.13 14.08 -12.22
C LYS A 29 1.38 13.25 -13.48
N LYS A 30 2.62 12.81 -13.73
CA LYS A 30 2.95 11.97 -14.90
C LYS A 30 2.35 10.56 -14.78
N ASN A 31 2.03 10.12 -13.56
CA ASN A 31 1.45 8.81 -13.29
C ASN A 31 -0.08 8.78 -13.39
N HIS A 32 -0.76 9.93 -13.40
CA HIS A 32 -2.23 10.01 -13.38
C HIS A 32 -2.87 9.25 -14.55
N ALA A 33 -2.30 9.37 -15.75
CA ALA A 33 -2.80 8.64 -16.91
C ALA A 33 -2.75 7.11 -16.72
N PHE A 34 -1.71 6.60 -16.07
CA PHE A 34 -1.59 5.18 -15.73
C PHE A 34 -2.57 4.79 -14.61
N LEU A 35 -2.65 5.59 -13.54
CA LEU A 35 -3.55 5.30 -12.41
C LEU A 35 -5.02 5.30 -12.82
N GLN A 36 -5.40 6.13 -13.79
CA GLN A 36 -6.75 6.15 -14.34
C GLN A 36 -7.13 4.82 -15.00
N GLN A 37 -6.18 4.11 -15.63
CA GLN A 37 -6.43 2.80 -16.25
C GLN A 37 -6.69 1.69 -15.22
N LEU A 38 -6.23 1.87 -13.97
CA LEU A 38 -6.46 0.89 -12.90
C LEU A 38 -7.90 0.92 -12.39
N GLY A 39 -8.68 1.96 -12.69
CA GLY A 39 -10.04 2.12 -12.18
C GLY A 39 -10.09 2.12 -10.65
N LEU A 40 -9.11 2.76 -10.01
CA LEU A 40 -9.02 2.80 -8.54
C LEU A 40 -10.31 3.35 -7.96
N ARG A 41 -10.78 2.71 -6.90
CA ARG A 41 -11.87 3.22 -6.06
C ARG A 41 -11.34 3.95 -4.84
N SER A 42 -10.18 3.51 -4.34
CA SER A 42 -9.58 4.13 -3.17
C SER A 42 -8.05 4.12 -3.19
N VAL A 43 -7.48 4.95 -2.32
CA VAL A 43 -6.04 5.07 -2.08
C VAL A 43 -5.81 5.00 -0.57
N LEU A 44 -4.91 4.11 -0.14
CA LEU A 44 -4.43 4.03 1.23
C LEU A 44 -3.07 4.73 1.33
N TYR A 45 -3.08 5.92 1.95
CA TYR A 45 -1.92 6.79 2.06
C TYR A 45 -1.31 6.75 3.46
N LEU A 46 -0.06 6.31 3.55
CA LEU A 46 0.59 5.93 4.81
C LEU A 46 1.47 7.02 5.46
N CYS A 47 1.39 8.27 5.01
CA CYS A 47 2.23 9.35 5.53
C CYS A 47 1.45 10.38 6.35
N HIS A 48 2.15 11.03 7.28
CA HIS A 48 1.63 12.13 8.09
C HIS A 48 1.38 13.42 7.30
N GLN A 49 2.20 13.68 6.27
CA GLN A 49 2.08 14.91 5.48
C GLN A 49 0.80 14.90 4.66
N GLU A 50 0.20 16.06 4.45
CA GLU A 50 -0.88 16.21 3.48
C GLU A 50 -0.47 15.74 2.07
N HIS A 51 -1.46 15.26 1.32
CA HIS A 51 -1.24 14.84 -0.04
C HIS A 51 -1.04 16.05 -0.97
N ARG A 52 -0.33 15.88 -2.08
CA ARG A 52 -0.11 16.97 -3.05
C ARG A 52 -1.44 17.45 -3.65
N PRO A 53 -1.67 18.77 -3.79
CA PRO A 53 -2.90 19.31 -4.34
C PRO A 53 -3.27 18.75 -5.70
N GLU A 54 -2.31 18.54 -6.59
CA GLU A 54 -2.58 18.00 -7.94
C GLU A 54 -3.11 16.57 -7.90
N ASN A 55 -2.65 15.79 -6.92
CA ASN A 55 -3.15 14.44 -6.72
C ASN A 55 -4.52 14.44 -6.03
N LEU A 56 -4.77 15.38 -5.11
CA LEU A 56 -6.09 15.53 -4.48
C LEU A 56 -7.16 15.85 -5.52
N VAL A 57 -6.88 16.80 -6.41
CA VAL A 57 -7.76 17.14 -7.54
C VAL A 57 -8.00 15.92 -8.41
N PHE A 58 -6.94 15.20 -8.80
CA PHE A 58 -7.07 13.97 -9.58
C PHE A 58 -7.94 12.91 -8.89
N PHE A 59 -7.75 12.68 -7.59
CA PHE A 59 -8.55 11.72 -6.84
C PHE A 59 -10.02 12.14 -6.78
N GLN A 60 -10.29 13.43 -6.53
CA GLN A 60 -11.65 13.96 -6.52
C GLN A 60 -12.35 13.84 -7.88
N GLU A 61 -11.67 14.21 -8.97
CA GLU A 61 -12.20 14.13 -10.34
C GLU A 61 -12.52 12.70 -10.78
N ASN A 62 -11.80 11.71 -10.24
CA ASN A 62 -11.99 10.30 -10.57
C ASN A 62 -12.81 9.54 -9.51
N GLY A 63 -13.39 10.23 -8.51
CA GLY A 63 -14.19 9.61 -7.46
C GLY A 63 -13.41 8.65 -6.55
N ILE A 64 -12.10 8.87 -6.39
CA ILE A 64 -11.20 8.02 -5.62
C ILE A 64 -11.21 8.48 -4.15
N GLN A 65 -11.64 7.59 -3.26
CA GLN A 65 -11.63 7.85 -1.81
C GLN A 65 -10.22 7.73 -1.24
N ILE A 66 -9.82 8.68 -0.39
CA ILE A 66 -8.51 8.68 0.26
C ILE A 66 -8.67 8.21 1.71
N PHE A 67 -7.99 7.12 2.06
CA PHE A 67 -7.80 6.67 3.42
C PHE A 67 -6.40 7.06 3.87
N GLN A 68 -6.29 8.10 4.70
CA GLN A 68 -5.01 8.49 5.29
C GLN A 68 -4.82 7.76 6.62
N VAL A 69 -3.85 6.86 6.67
CA VAL A 69 -3.46 6.11 7.88
C VAL A 69 -1.99 6.38 8.15
N PRO A 70 -1.65 7.44 8.89
CA PRO A 70 -0.26 7.80 9.12
C PRO A 70 0.45 6.71 9.91
N ILE A 71 1.55 6.19 9.36
CA ILE A 71 2.42 5.23 10.02
C ILE A 71 3.80 5.85 10.17
N ASP A 72 4.38 5.73 11.36
CA ASP A 72 5.73 6.19 11.64
C ASP A 72 6.79 5.37 10.90
N GLY A 73 7.90 6.03 10.59
CA GLY A 73 9.04 5.35 10.00
C GLY A 73 9.74 4.52 11.06
N ASN A 74 9.90 3.21 10.81
CA ASN A 74 10.68 2.34 11.67
C ASN A 74 12.19 2.61 11.44
N LYS A 75 12.78 3.55 12.18
CA LYS A 75 14.19 3.96 12.05
C LYS A 75 14.76 4.35 13.41
N GLU A 76 15.91 3.80 13.76
CA GLU A 76 16.65 4.22 14.95
C GLU A 76 16.95 5.73 14.95
N PRO A 77 16.93 6.40 16.12
CA PRO A 77 16.82 5.84 17.49
C PRO A 77 15.38 5.71 18.03
N PHE A 78 14.36 6.05 17.25
CA PHE A 78 12.96 6.07 17.70
C PHE A 78 12.21 4.79 17.30
N LEU A 79 11.39 4.29 18.23
CA LEU A 79 10.81 2.95 18.16
C LEU A 79 9.42 2.92 17.53
N GLY A 80 9.24 1.93 16.63
CA GLY A 80 8.01 1.15 16.49
C GLY A 80 6.95 1.73 15.54
N ILE A 81 6.56 0.93 14.56
CA ILE A 81 5.28 1.11 13.87
C ILE A 81 4.18 0.86 14.90
N ASN A 82 3.25 1.81 15.08
CA ASN A 82 2.08 1.61 15.93
C ASN A 82 1.23 0.43 15.41
N PRO A 83 1.05 -0.65 16.19
CA PRO A 83 0.24 -1.81 15.78
C PRO A 83 -1.20 -1.44 15.42
N ASP A 84 -1.82 -0.47 16.10
CA ASP A 84 -3.21 -0.05 15.84
C ASP A 84 -3.33 0.62 14.46
N ALA A 85 -2.34 1.43 14.08
CA ALA A 85 -2.30 2.04 12.75
C ALA A 85 -2.11 0.97 11.67
N MET A 86 -1.32 -0.07 11.94
CA MET A 86 -1.16 -1.21 11.03
C MET A 86 -2.47 -2.01 10.90
N ILE A 87 -3.16 -2.30 12.00
CA ILE A 87 -4.47 -2.98 11.99
C ILE A 87 -5.49 -2.14 11.21
N ASN A 88 -5.54 -0.83 11.42
CA ASN A 88 -6.43 0.06 10.68
C ASN A 88 -6.14 0.06 9.17
N ALA A 89 -4.87 0.13 8.78
CA ALA A 89 -4.45 0.01 7.39
C ALA A 89 -4.91 -1.32 6.77
N LEU A 90 -4.75 -2.43 7.50
CA LEU A 90 -5.15 -3.76 7.04
C LEU A 90 -6.66 -3.91 6.91
N ARG A 91 -7.46 -3.32 7.80
CA ARG A 91 -8.94 -3.30 7.69
C ARG A 91 -9.40 -2.71 6.36
N HIS A 92 -8.78 -1.63 5.89
CA HIS A 92 -9.10 -1.07 4.58
C HIS A 92 -8.78 -2.02 3.41
N LEU A 93 -7.72 -2.82 3.54
CA LEU A 93 -7.31 -3.80 2.53
C LEU A 93 -8.16 -5.06 2.52
N LEU A 94 -8.69 -5.44 3.67
CA LEU A 94 -9.57 -6.62 3.84
C LEU A 94 -11.04 -6.35 3.47
N ASP A 95 -11.37 -5.15 3.01
CA ASP A 95 -12.73 -4.80 2.58
C ASP A 95 -12.76 -4.56 1.06
N VAL A 96 -13.37 -5.49 0.32
CA VAL A 96 -13.49 -5.43 -1.15
C VAL A 96 -14.29 -4.24 -1.65
N ARG A 97 -15.09 -3.58 -0.79
CA ARG A 97 -15.79 -2.35 -1.16
C ARG A 97 -14.81 -1.21 -1.43
N ASN A 98 -13.59 -1.29 -0.92
CA ASN A 98 -12.54 -0.31 -1.18
C ASN A 98 -11.74 -0.63 -2.46
N HIS A 99 -11.91 -1.81 -3.06
CA HIS A 99 -11.11 -2.26 -4.20
C HIS A 99 -11.69 -1.73 -5.53
N PRO A 100 -10.83 -1.43 -6.54
CA PRO A 100 -9.37 -1.53 -6.50
C PRO A 100 -8.70 -0.43 -5.66
N ILE A 101 -7.74 -0.81 -4.80
CA ILE A 101 -7.09 0.07 -3.84
C ILE A 101 -5.59 0.18 -4.11
N LEU A 102 -5.05 1.40 -4.05
CA LEU A 102 -3.61 1.65 -4.13
C LEU A 102 -3.03 2.00 -2.76
N VAL A 103 -2.10 1.18 -2.26
CA VAL A 103 -1.34 1.44 -1.05
C VAL A 103 -0.04 2.16 -1.38
N HIS A 104 0.18 3.34 -0.81
CA HIS A 104 1.45 4.02 -1.00
C HIS A 104 1.95 4.82 0.21
N CYS A 105 3.26 4.98 0.26
CA CYS A 105 3.94 5.94 1.12
C CYS A 105 4.82 6.85 0.26
N THR A 106 5.94 7.37 0.79
CA THR A 106 6.86 8.20 0.00
C THR A 106 7.55 7.42 -1.13
N LYS A 107 8.14 6.25 -0.81
CA LYS A 107 8.93 5.44 -1.77
C LYS A 107 8.35 4.06 -2.05
N GLY A 108 7.28 3.67 -1.37
CA GLY A 108 6.69 2.34 -1.51
C GLY A 108 7.57 1.21 -0.95
N THR A 109 8.51 1.55 -0.05
CA THR A 109 9.50 0.60 0.50
C THR A 109 9.14 0.17 1.92
N HIS A 110 9.27 1.06 2.91
CA HIS A 110 9.27 0.70 4.33
C HIS A 110 7.87 0.52 4.89
N ARG A 111 7.10 1.62 5.01
CA ARG A 111 5.71 1.59 5.51
C ARG A 111 4.81 0.72 4.66
N THR A 112 4.85 0.92 3.34
CA THR A 112 4.12 0.08 2.38
C THR A 112 4.58 -1.37 2.48
N GLY A 113 5.89 -1.64 2.58
CA GLY A 113 6.40 -2.99 2.74
C GLY A 113 5.96 -3.67 4.03
N CYS A 114 5.87 -2.94 5.15
CA CYS A 114 5.35 -3.46 6.41
C CYS A 114 3.85 -3.77 6.30
N VAL A 115 3.04 -2.88 5.71
CA VAL A 115 1.60 -3.13 5.48
C VAL A 115 1.39 -4.36 4.61
N ILE A 116 2.10 -4.46 3.48
CA ILE A 116 1.98 -5.62 2.60
C ILE A 116 2.53 -6.88 3.28
N GLY A 117 3.65 -6.80 4.01
CA GLY A 117 4.20 -7.95 4.73
C GLY A 117 3.26 -8.48 5.83
N CYS A 118 2.60 -7.57 6.55
CA CYS A 118 1.56 -7.94 7.52
C CYS A 118 0.33 -8.54 6.83
N LEU A 119 -0.07 -8.02 5.66
CA LEU A 119 -1.14 -8.61 4.85
C LEU A 119 -0.80 -10.05 4.45
N ARG A 120 0.43 -10.29 3.96
CA ARG A 120 0.89 -11.65 3.62
C ARG A 120 0.86 -12.60 4.82
N LYS A 121 1.09 -12.07 6.03
CA LYS A 121 0.99 -12.86 7.26
C LYS A 121 -0.43 -13.32 7.56
N ILE A 122 -1.43 -12.46 7.29
CA ILE A 122 -2.85 -12.82 7.39
C ILE A 122 -3.22 -13.86 6.31
N GLN A 123 -2.64 -13.74 5.11
CA GLN A 123 -2.76 -14.75 4.05
C GLN A 123 -1.99 -16.05 4.34
N HIS A 124 -1.42 -16.21 5.54
CA HIS A 124 -0.67 -17.40 5.97
C HIS A 124 0.56 -17.73 5.11
N TRP A 125 1.20 -16.73 4.49
CA TRP A 125 2.46 -16.96 3.79
C TRP A 125 3.59 -17.32 4.76
N SER A 126 4.58 -18.08 4.28
CA SER A 126 5.79 -18.35 5.06
C SER A 126 6.58 -17.08 5.30
N LEU A 127 7.16 -16.90 6.50
CA LEU A 127 7.95 -15.71 6.82
C LEU A 127 9.08 -15.47 5.79
N THR A 128 9.73 -16.53 5.31
CA THR A 128 10.76 -16.45 4.27
C THR A 128 10.24 -15.79 2.98
N SER A 129 9.05 -16.18 2.51
CA SER A 129 8.42 -15.59 1.32
C SER A 129 8.04 -14.12 1.55
N ILE A 130 7.56 -13.79 2.76
CA ILE A 130 7.18 -12.43 3.12
C ILE A 130 8.41 -11.51 3.13
N ILE A 131 9.49 -11.95 3.76
CA ILE A 131 10.73 -11.18 3.83
C ILE A 131 11.39 -11.06 2.45
N ASP A 132 11.35 -12.09 1.60
CA ASP A 132 11.84 -12.00 0.21
C ASP A 132 11.07 -10.93 -0.59
N GLU A 133 9.73 -10.92 -0.50
CA GLU A 133 8.91 -9.89 -1.16
C GLU A 133 9.27 -8.49 -0.65
N TYR A 134 9.37 -8.31 0.68
CA TYR A 134 9.79 -7.05 1.28
C TYR A 134 11.16 -6.59 0.76
N CYS A 135 12.16 -7.47 0.79
CA CYS A 135 13.53 -7.18 0.38
C CYS A 135 13.59 -6.80 -1.11
N ARG A 136 12.81 -7.46 -1.97
CA ARG A 136 12.72 -7.14 -3.39
C ARG A 136 12.29 -5.69 -3.65
N PHE A 137 11.31 -5.19 -2.90
CA PHE A 137 10.84 -3.80 -3.06
C PHE A 137 11.70 -2.78 -2.31
N ALA A 138 12.29 -3.15 -1.18
CA ALA A 138 13.14 -2.26 -0.39
C ALA A 138 14.54 -2.10 -1.02
N GLY A 139 15.04 -3.14 -1.69
CA GLY A 139 16.35 -3.22 -2.31
C GLY A 139 17.48 -2.88 -1.32
N PRO A 140 18.48 -2.06 -1.71
CA PRO A 140 19.61 -1.73 -0.84
C PRO A 140 19.22 -0.88 0.38
N ARG A 141 17.95 -0.45 0.49
CA ARG A 141 17.42 0.35 1.59
C ARG A 141 16.60 -0.50 2.58
N MET A 142 16.63 -1.83 2.47
CA MET A 142 15.96 -2.71 3.42
C MET A 142 16.37 -2.41 4.86
N ARG A 143 15.44 -2.55 5.79
CA ARG A 143 15.65 -2.31 7.22
C ARG A 143 15.34 -3.56 8.00
N LEU A 144 16.23 -3.93 8.90
CA LEU A 144 16.01 -5.07 9.80
C LEU A 144 14.79 -4.85 10.71
N LEU A 145 14.59 -3.62 11.20
CA LEU A 145 13.44 -3.29 12.06
C LEU A 145 12.08 -3.54 11.37
N ASP A 146 11.98 -3.30 10.06
CA ASP A 146 10.75 -3.58 9.30
C ASP A 146 10.49 -5.09 9.25
N GLN A 147 11.53 -5.90 9.02
CA GLN A 147 11.44 -7.36 8.99
C GLN A 147 11.05 -7.93 10.35
N GLN A 148 11.69 -7.45 11.42
CA GLN A 148 11.36 -7.81 12.80
C GLN A 148 9.92 -7.44 13.14
N PHE A 149 9.47 -6.25 12.74
CA PHE A 149 8.08 -5.85 12.96
C PHE A 149 7.11 -6.83 12.29
N ILE A 150 7.34 -7.18 11.01
CA ILE A 150 6.51 -8.15 10.28
C ILE A 150 6.51 -9.52 11.00
N GLU A 151 7.68 -10.00 11.41
CA GLU A 151 7.83 -11.28 12.13
C GLU A 151 6.97 -11.31 13.41
N PHE A 152 7.10 -10.30 14.26
CA PHE A 152 6.40 -10.24 15.55
C PHE A 152 4.94 -9.77 15.46
N PHE A 153 4.48 -9.24 14.33
CA PHE A 153 3.13 -8.68 14.19
C PHE A 153 2.03 -9.77 14.23
N SER A 154 1.47 -10.07 15.40
CA SER A 154 0.43 -11.12 15.55
C SER A 154 -0.87 -10.57 16.16
N PRO A 155 -1.63 -9.73 15.46
CA PRO A 155 -2.87 -9.18 15.98
C PRO A 155 -4.08 -10.04 15.60
N MET A 156 -5.11 -9.95 16.43
CA MET A 156 -6.47 -10.28 16.00
C MET A 156 -7.03 -9.09 15.22
N ILE A 157 -7.37 -9.30 13.95
CA ILE A 157 -7.96 -8.28 13.10
C ILE A 157 -9.41 -8.67 12.86
N GLU A 158 -10.32 -7.88 13.42
CA GLU A 158 -11.74 -7.97 13.11
C GLU A 158 -11.99 -7.31 11.74
N TYR A 159 -12.60 -8.07 10.83
CA TYR A 159 -13.07 -7.63 9.53
C TYR A 159 -14.43 -8.28 9.21
N ASP A 160 -15.13 -7.72 8.23
CA ASP A 160 -16.44 -8.23 7.79
C ASP A 160 -16.25 -9.35 6.76
N ASP A 161 -16.51 -10.60 7.17
CA ASP A 161 -16.39 -11.78 6.32
C ASP A 161 -17.20 -11.71 5.02
N THR A 162 -18.32 -10.97 5.02
CA THR A 162 -19.17 -10.83 3.82
C THR A 162 -18.51 -9.99 2.72
N HIS A 163 -17.58 -9.12 3.11
CA HIS A 163 -16.82 -8.24 2.22
C HIS A 163 -15.32 -8.58 2.21
N ALA A 164 -14.93 -9.74 2.73
CA ALA A 164 -13.55 -10.20 2.69
C ALA A 164 -13.12 -10.57 1.26
N PRO A 165 -11.86 -10.29 0.88
CA PRO A 165 -11.35 -10.63 -0.44
C PRO A 165 -11.19 -12.14 -0.62
N ARG A 166 -11.46 -12.63 -1.83
CA ARG A 166 -11.39 -14.07 -2.15
C ARG A 166 -10.00 -14.68 -1.98
N TRP A 167 -8.95 -13.90 -2.14
CA TRP A 167 -7.56 -14.35 -1.97
C TRP A 167 -7.15 -14.52 -0.50
N LEU A 168 -8.04 -14.24 0.45
CA LEU A 168 -7.79 -14.44 1.88
C LEU A 168 -7.87 -15.92 2.29
N TYR A 169 -8.58 -16.74 1.50
CA TYR A 169 -8.90 -18.14 1.78
C TYR A 169 -8.34 -19.08 0.71
#